data_AF-A0A6I2UUV3-F1
#
_entry.id   AF-A0A6I2UUV3-F1
#
_cell.length_a   1.000
_cell.length_b   1.000
_cell.length_c   1.000
_cell.angle_alpha   90.00
_cell.angle_beta   90.00
_cell.angle_gamma   90.00
#
_symmetry.space_group_name_H-M   'P 1'
#
loop_
_entity.id
_entity.type
_entity.pdbx_description
1 polymer ?
#
loop_
_entity_poly.entity_id
_entity_poly.type
_entity_poly.pdbx_seq_one_letter_code
_entity_poly.pdbx_strand_id
1 'polypeptide(L)'
;MTFRERVARRRKEQTRNLKKAAICAALVGIAAISIGLTSRPAADTHLVEITYTVQPGDTWWSIVEHFREMDADDRYIFDYKHDMEQLNEGIDTGNLTPGQTLRIQYRAKN
;
A
#
# COMPACT_ATOMS: atom_id res chain seq x y z
N MET A 1 18.21 61.69 -8.64
CA MET A 1 17.21 60.74 -8.08
C MET A 1 16.73 61.26 -6.73
N THR A 2 15.44 61.53 -6.60
CA THR A 2 14.86 62.19 -5.42
C THR A 2 14.51 61.20 -4.31
N PHE A 3 14.39 61.66 -3.06
CA PHE A 3 14.02 60.81 -1.92
C PHE A 3 12.68 60.08 -2.14
N ARG A 4 11.72 60.72 -2.81
CA ARG A 4 10.40 60.15 -3.12
C ARG A 4 10.50 58.98 -4.12
N GLU A 5 11.40 59.06 -5.09
CA GLU A 5 11.66 57.98 -6.06
C GLU A 5 12.27 56.74 -5.39
N ARG A 6 13.14 56.93 -4.38
CA ARG A 6 13.73 55.83 -3.61
C ARG A 6 12.66 55.08 -2.80
N VAL A 7 11.73 55.80 -2.18
CA VAL A 7 10.61 55.20 -1.43
C VAL A 7 9.66 54.45 -2.36
N ALA A 8 9.35 55.00 -3.54
CA ALA A 8 8.50 54.36 -4.54
C ALA A 8 9.12 53.07 -5.10
N ARG A 9 10.43 53.06 -5.40
CA ARG A 9 11.14 51.85 -5.84
C ARG A 9 11.13 50.76 -4.78
N ARG A 10 11.42 51.10 -3.51
CA ARG A 10 11.38 50.12 -2.40
C ARG A 10 9.99 49.50 -2.22
N ARG A 11 8.91 50.28 -2.32
CA ARG A 11 7.53 49.75 -2.25
C ARG A 11 7.21 48.79 -3.40
N LYS A 12 7.68 49.08 -4.62
CA LYS A 12 7.49 48.21 -5.79
C LYS A 12 8.29 46.91 -5.67
N GLU A 13 9.49 46.97 -5.11
CA GLU A 13 10.31 45.79 -4.85
C GLU A 13 9.74 44.92 -3.73
N GLN A 14 9.24 45.52 -2.64
CA GLN A 14 8.62 44.78 -1.54
C GLN A 14 7.34 44.06 -1.96
N THR A 15 6.47 44.74 -2.72
CA THR A 15 5.24 44.10 -3.24
C THR A 15 5.54 42.95 -4.20
N ARG A 16 6.59 43.06 -5.03
CA ARG A 16 7.04 41.97 -5.90
C ARG A 16 7.57 40.78 -5.10
N ASN A 17 8.37 41.03 -4.07
CA ASN A 17 8.94 39.98 -3.23
C ASN A 17 7.86 39.27 -2.40
N LEU A 18 6.85 40.01 -1.91
CA LEU A 18 5.70 39.44 -1.22
C LEU A 18 4.87 38.53 -2.12
N LYS A 19 4.62 38.94 -3.37
CA LYS A 19 3.94 38.09 -4.37
C LYS A 19 4.72 36.80 -4.66
N LYS A 20 6.05 36.87 -4.78
CA LYS A 20 6.91 35.69 -4.96
C LYS A 20 6.87 34.76 -3.75
N ALA A 21 6.93 35.32 -2.53
CA ALA A 21 6.85 34.53 -1.31
C ALA A 21 5.50 33.82 -1.15
N ALA A 22 4.40 34.47 -1.51
CA ALA A 22 3.07 33.87 -1.50
C ALA A 22 2.94 32.70 -2.49
N ILE A 23 3.53 32.80 -3.69
CA ILE A 23 3.55 31.72 -4.68
C ILE A 23 4.35 30.52 -4.16
N CYS A 24 5.53 30.75 -3.55
CA CYS A 24 6.31 29.67 -2.96
C CYS A 24 5.58 28.98 -1.79
N ALA A 25 4.93 29.75 -0.92
CA ALA A 25 4.15 29.20 0.19
C ALA A 25 2.97 28.33 -0.30
N ALA A 26 2.29 28.76 -1.37
CA ALA A 26 1.19 27.99 -1.97
C ALA A 26 1.66 26.65 -2.56
N LEU A 27 2.82 26.62 -3.24
CA LEU A 27 3.37 25.39 -3.82
C LEU A 27 3.80 24.37 -2.75
N VAL A 28 4.40 24.83 -1.64
CA VAL A 28 4.78 23.96 -0.51
C VAL A 28 3.54 23.39 0.19
N GLY A 29 2.48 24.21 0.36
CA GLY A 29 1.22 23.76 0.95
C GLY A 29 0.52 22.67 0.14
N ILE A 30 0.53 22.76 -1.19
CA ILE A 30 -0.10 21.76 -2.07
C ILE A 30 0.66 20.43 -2.04
N ALA A 31 2.00 20.45 -2.05
CA ALA A 31 2.80 19.23 -2.02
C ALA A 31 2.64 18.43 -0.70
N ALA A 32 2.45 19.12 0.43
CA ALA A 32 2.27 18.48 1.74
C ALA A 32 0.92 17.72 1.85
N ILE A 33 -0.13 18.20 1.17
CA ILE A 33 -1.46 17.57 1.20
C ILE A 33 -1.47 16.24 0.43
N SER A 34 -0.69 16.12 -0.65
CA SER A 34 -0.64 14.92 -1.48
C SER A 34 -0.01 13.70 -0.80
N ILE A 35 0.91 13.90 0.16
CA ILE A 35 1.57 12.80 0.89
C ILE A 35 0.66 12.23 1.99
N GLY A 36 -0.22 13.06 2.58
CA GLY A 36 -1.10 12.65 3.67
C GLY A 36 -2.32 11.82 3.27
N LEU A 37 -2.76 11.88 2.00
CA LEU A 37 -3.98 11.17 1.54
C LEU A 37 -3.74 9.72 1.10
N THR A 38 -2.50 9.30 0.90
CA THR A 38 -2.19 7.94 0.39
C THR A 38 -1.93 6.93 1.50
N SER A 39 -1.81 7.39 2.76
CA SER A 39 -1.63 6.52 3.91
C SER A 39 -2.99 5.96 4.35
N ARG A 40 -3.43 4.87 3.73
CA ARG A 40 -4.53 4.06 4.27
C ARG A 40 -4.14 3.71 5.72
N PRO A 41 -4.97 4.02 6.74
CA PRO A 41 -4.65 3.62 8.10
C PRO A 41 -4.36 2.13 8.08
N ALA A 42 -3.23 1.71 8.67
CA ALA A 42 -2.86 0.31 8.74
C ALA A 42 -4.06 -0.44 9.30
N ALA A 43 -4.67 -1.31 8.47
CA ALA A 43 -5.83 -2.06 8.89
C ALA A 43 -5.43 -2.87 10.11
N ASP A 44 -6.23 -2.80 11.18
CA ASP A 44 -6.02 -3.57 12.40
C ASP A 44 -6.18 -5.06 12.06
N THR A 45 -5.06 -5.66 11.68
CA THR A 45 -4.98 -6.99 11.10
C THR A 45 -3.85 -7.75 11.73
N HIS A 46 -4.08 -9.02 12.01
CA HIS A 46 -3.10 -9.93 12.56
C HIS A 46 -2.82 -11.07 11.59
N LEU A 47 -1.59 -11.61 11.65
CA LEU A 47 -1.20 -12.76 10.84
C LEU A 47 -1.84 -14.02 11.41
N VAL A 48 -2.53 -14.77 10.56
CA VAL A 48 -3.10 -16.08 10.87
C VAL A 48 -2.28 -17.14 10.15
N GLU A 49 -1.81 -18.13 10.90
CA GLU A 49 -1.11 -19.30 10.37
C GLU A 49 -1.89 -20.56 10.71
N ILE A 50 -2.27 -21.33 9.70
CA ILE A 50 -3.02 -22.58 9.89
C ILE A 50 -2.42 -23.71 9.07
N THR A 51 -2.78 -24.94 9.46
CA THR A 51 -2.59 -26.13 8.64
C THR A 51 -3.91 -26.51 8.01
N TYR A 52 -3.96 -26.54 6.69
CA TYR A 52 -5.10 -26.99 5.91
C TYR A 52 -4.89 -28.44 5.45
N THR A 53 -5.89 -29.29 5.60
CA THR A 53 -5.87 -30.65 5.08
C THR A 53 -6.65 -30.70 3.77
N VAL A 54 -5.97 -31.05 2.69
CA VAL A 54 -6.53 -31.16 1.34
C VAL A 54 -7.72 -32.13 1.34
N GLN A 55 -8.84 -31.70 0.78
CA GLN A 55 -10.07 -32.48 0.65
C GLN A 55 -10.23 -33.03 -0.77
N PRO A 56 -11.05 -34.08 -0.97
CA PRO A 56 -11.39 -34.55 -2.32
C PRO A 56 -12.01 -33.44 -3.17
N GLY A 57 -11.44 -33.21 -4.35
CA GLY A 57 -11.89 -32.17 -5.29
C GLY A 57 -11.18 -30.83 -5.16
N ASP A 58 -10.32 -30.66 -4.14
CA ASP A 58 -9.48 -29.47 -4.04
C ASP A 58 -8.44 -29.43 -5.15
N THR A 59 -8.15 -28.21 -5.60
CA THR A 59 -7.01 -27.90 -6.46
C THR A 59 -6.13 -26.87 -5.76
N TRP A 60 -4.86 -26.78 -6.14
CA TRP A 60 -4.00 -25.71 -5.64
C TRP A 60 -4.63 -24.33 -5.88
N TRP A 61 -5.22 -24.13 -7.06
CA TRP A 61 -5.88 -22.89 -7.42
C TRP A 61 -7.08 -22.57 -6.53
N SER A 62 -7.99 -23.53 -6.30
CA SER A 62 -9.18 -23.29 -5.46
C SER A 62 -8.82 -22.98 -4.02
N ILE A 63 -7.78 -23.62 -3.48
CA ILE A 63 -7.28 -23.36 -2.12
C ILE A 63 -6.67 -21.96 -2.05
N VAL A 64 -5.79 -21.61 -2.99
CA VAL A 64 -5.15 -20.30 -3.07
C VAL A 64 -6.19 -19.19 -3.17
N GLU A 65 -7.16 -19.33 -4.07
CA GLU A 65 -8.25 -18.37 -4.25
C GLU A 65 -9.05 -18.19 -2.97
N HIS A 66 -9.48 -19.29 -2.34
CA HIS A 66 -10.25 -19.25 -1.10
C HIS A 66 -9.54 -18.46 0.02
N PHE A 67 -8.26 -18.74 0.27
CA PHE A 67 -7.55 -18.06 1.35
C PHE A 67 -7.09 -16.65 0.98
N ARG A 68 -6.87 -16.35 -0.31
CA ARG A 68 -6.63 -14.99 -0.78
C ARG A 68 -7.86 -14.10 -0.59
N GLU A 69 -9.07 -14.64 -0.76
CA GLU A 69 -10.32 -13.90 -0.48
C GLU A 69 -10.48 -13.56 1.00
N MET A 70 -9.92 -14.38 1.89
CA MET A 70 -9.91 -14.13 3.34
C MET A 70 -8.82 -13.14 3.77
N ASP A 71 -7.83 -12.88 2.92
CA ASP A 71 -6.68 -12.04 3.24
C ASP A 71 -7.04 -10.54 3.22
N ALA A 72 -6.90 -9.89 4.37
CA ALA A 72 -7.23 -8.49 4.57
C ALA A 72 -6.33 -7.54 3.75
N ASP A 73 -5.14 -7.98 3.36
CA ASP A 73 -4.20 -7.20 2.54
C ASP A 73 -4.62 -7.15 1.06
N ASP A 74 -5.61 -7.96 0.64
CA ASP A 74 -6.13 -7.97 -0.74
C ASP A 74 -5.01 -8.16 -1.78
N ARG A 75 -4.01 -9.01 -1.46
CA ARG A 75 -2.82 -9.27 -2.29
C ARG A 75 -3.22 -9.72 -3.69
N TYR A 76 -2.45 -9.34 -4.72
CA TYR A 76 -2.67 -9.88 -6.06
C TYR A 76 -2.54 -11.41 -6.03
N ILE A 77 -3.44 -12.13 -6.72
CA ILE A 77 -3.57 -13.58 -6.56
C ILE A 77 -2.29 -14.35 -6.89
N PHE A 78 -1.49 -13.89 -7.87
CA PHE A 78 -0.23 -14.56 -8.20
C PHE A 78 0.87 -14.30 -7.18
N ASP A 79 0.85 -13.14 -6.51
CA ASP A 79 1.80 -12.86 -5.42
C ASP A 79 1.45 -13.74 -4.20
N TYR A 80 0.16 -13.78 -3.83
CA TYR A 80 -0.34 -14.65 -2.75
C TYR A 80 -0.03 -16.14 -3.04
N LYS A 81 -0.26 -16.57 -4.29
CA LYS A 81 0.08 -17.91 -4.75
C LYS A 81 1.58 -18.19 -4.61
N HIS A 82 2.43 -17.27 -5.05
CA HIS A 82 3.88 -17.43 -4.98
C HIS A 82 4.36 -17.56 -3.53
N ASP A 83 3.85 -16.73 -2.63
CA ASP A 83 4.13 -16.81 -1.19
C ASP A 83 3.68 -18.16 -0.60
N MET A 84 2.50 -18.65 -1.00
CA MET A 84 2.01 -19.97 -0.60
C MET A 84 2.89 -21.12 -1.14
N GLU A 85 3.43 -21.00 -2.35
CA GLU A 85 4.35 -21.99 -2.93
C GLU A 85 5.68 -22.01 -2.17
N GLN A 86 6.22 -20.84 -1.81
CA GLN A 86 7.42 -20.74 -0.98
C GLN A 86 7.18 -21.34 0.42
N LEU A 87 6.03 -21.07 1.02
CA LEU A 87 5.66 -21.59 2.34
C LEU A 87 5.53 -23.13 2.35
N ASN A 88 5.19 -23.71 1.21
CA ASN A 88 5.00 -25.15 0.99
C ASN A 88 6.05 -25.72 0.04
N GLU A 89 7.30 -25.27 0.14
CA GLU A 89 8.40 -25.74 -0.70
C GLU A 89 8.50 -27.29 -0.64
N GLY A 90 8.62 -27.91 -1.82
CA GLY A 90 8.68 -29.36 -1.97
C GLY A 90 7.32 -30.06 -2.14
N ILE A 91 6.20 -29.33 -2.08
CA ILE A 91 4.89 -29.85 -2.44
C ILE A 91 4.67 -29.76 -3.95
N ASP A 92 4.25 -30.88 -4.55
CA ASP A 92 3.78 -30.88 -5.95
C ASP A 92 2.36 -30.29 -6.02
N THR A 93 2.28 -29.00 -6.34
CA THR A 93 1.02 -28.25 -6.44
C THR A 93 0.14 -28.69 -7.62
N GLY A 94 0.70 -29.41 -8.59
CA GLY A 94 -0.03 -29.98 -9.72
C GLY A 94 -0.78 -31.27 -9.37
N ASN A 95 -0.40 -31.93 -8.28
CA ASN A 95 -0.92 -33.24 -7.90
C ASN A 95 -1.15 -33.36 -6.37
N LEU A 96 -2.06 -32.52 -5.86
CA LEU A 96 -2.45 -32.58 -4.45
C LEU A 96 -3.20 -33.87 -4.14
N THR A 97 -2.87 -34.49 -3.01
CA THR A 97 -3.54 -35.71 -2.53
C THR A 97 -4.46 -35.40 -1.36
N PRO A 98 -5.71 -35.88 -1.33
CA PRO A 98 -6.57 -35.75 -0.15
C PRO A 98 -5.89 -36.27 1.12
N GLY A 99 -5.98 -35.52 2.21
CA GLY A 99 -5.28 -35.79 3.47
C GLY A 99 -3.89 -35.15 3.57
N GLN A 100 -3.33 -34.64 2.47
CA GLN A 100 -2.08 -33.87 2.49
C GLN A 100 -2.27 -32.56 3.26
N THR A 101 -1.25 -32.17 4.01
CA THR A 101 -1.27 -30.94 4.81
C THR A 101 -0.53 -29.82 4.10
N LEU A 102 -1.16 -28.65 4.04
CA LEU A 102 -0.59 -27.41 3.52
C LEU A 102 -0.52 -26.38 4.65
N ARG A 103 0.55 -25.59 4.66
CA ARG A 103 0.70 -24.41 5.52
C ARG A 103 0.08 -23.22 4.81
N ILE A 104 -0.81 -22.49 5.48
CA ILE A 104 -1.48 -21.32 4.93
C ILE A 104 -1.22 -20.12 5.84
N GLN A 105 -0.95 -18.98 5.23
CA GLN A 105 -0.76 -17.69 5.90
C GLN A 105 -1.58 -16.59 5.23
N TYR A 106 -2.42 -15.92 5.99
CA TYR A 106 -3.20 -14.76 5.54
C TYR A 106 -3.37 -13.77 6.70
N ARG A 107 -3.71 -12.51 6.41
CA ARG A 107 -4.05 -11.54 7.45
C ARG A 107 -5.55 -11.52 7.67
N ALA A 108 -5.97 -11.70 8.91
CA ALA A 108 -7.35 -11.50 9.32
C ALA A 108 -7.52 -10.11 9.94
N LYS A 109 -8.69 -9.51 9.75
CA LYS A 109 -9.10 -8.32 10.52
C LYS A 109 -9.50 -8.77 11.92
N ASN A 110 -9.25 -7.92 12.92
CA ASN A 110 -9.84 -8.09 14.25
C ASN A 110 -11.37 -7.99 14.22
#